data_AF-A0A849MB11-F1
#
_entry.id   AF-A0A849MB11-F1
#
_cell.length_a   1.000
_cell.length_b   1.000
_cell.length_c   1.000
_cell.angle_alpha   90.00
_cell.angle_beta   90.00
_cell.angle_gamma   90.00
#
_symmetry.space_group_name_H-M   'P 1'
#
loop_
_entity.id
_entity.type
_entity.pdbx_description
1 polymer ?
#
loop_
_entity_poly.entity_id
_entity_poly.type
_entity_poly.pdbx_seq_one_letter_code
_entity_poly.pdbx_strand_id
1 'polypeptide(L)'
;MNISQIEEAFNDIVLGNGVKRSVHDLVYDNADYSDLFITCLKRNNFFPLPLKHTTINPGFRYPGFYLIDSVAYFGHLFWEVFSESRKRKIWGSVVRNEKGDWKYILPGNSSKIVYINKDKIQAVDIFHLT
;
A
#
# COMPACT_ATOMS: atom_id res chain seq x y z
N MET A 1 24.92 7.89 -2.92
CA MET A 1 24.34 7.56 -1.60
C MET A 1 24.89 6.20 -1.19
N ASN A 2 25.30 5.99 0.06
CA ASN A 2 25.73 4.64 0.49
C ASN A 2 24.51 3.78 0.87
N ILE A 3 24.69 2.45 1.02
CA ILE A 3 23.59 1.52 1.30
C ILE A 3 22.84 1.88 2.59
N SER A 4 23.55 2.30 3.64
CA SER A 4 22.93 2.70 4.92
C SER A 4 21.97 3.87 4.76
N GLN A 5 22.37 4.89 3.99
CA GLN A 5 21.53 6.05 3.71
C GLN A 5 20.28 5.69 2.88
N ILE A 6 20.40 4.73 1.96
CA ILE A 6 19.25 4.21 1.20
C ILE A 6 18.29 3.44 2.12
N GLU A 7 18.83 2.61 3.03
CA GLU A 7 18.01 1.90 4.02
C GLU A 7 17.25 2.86 4.93
N GLU A 8 17.90 3.92 5.42
CA GLU A 8 17.28 4.99 6.21
C GLU A 8 16.14 5.67 5.44
N ALA A 9 16.41 6.10 4.20
CA ALA A 9 15.40 6.72 3.34
C ALA A 9 14.20 5.77 3.09
N PHE A 10 14.45 4.48 2.90
CA PHE A 10 13.40 3.49 2.73
C PHE A 10 12.59 3.27 4.01
N ASN A 11 13.22 3.27 5.19
CA ASN A 11 12.49 3.22 6.45
C ASN A 11 11.58 4.44 6.61
N ASP A 12 12.08 5.63 6.27
CA ASP A 12 11.30 6.86 6.31
C ASP A 12 10.10 6.82 5.36
N ILE A 13 10.29 6.30 4.15
CA ILE A 13 9.19 6.05 3.20
C ILE A 13 8.19 5.04 3.77
N VAL A 14 8.64 3.89 4.27
CA VAL A 14 7.75 2.83 4.76
C VAL A 14 6.94 3.29 5.98
N LEU A 15 7.57 4.03 6.88
CA LEU A 15 6.96 4.55 8.10
C LEU A 15 6.15 5.83 7.88
N GLY A 16 6.46 6.58 6.81
CA GLY A 16 5.89 7.91 6.56
C GLY A 16 6.52 9.00 7.43
N ASN A 17 7.80 8.85 7.78
CA ASN A 17 8.54 9.83 8.59
C ASN A 17 9.13 10.90 7.67
N GLY A 18 8.62 12.14 7.75
CA GLY A 18 9.14 13.25 6.94
C GLY A 18 8.96 13.12 5.42
N VAL A 19 8.48 11.97 4.93
CA VAL A 19 8.27 11.68 3.51
C VAL A 19 6.82 11.28 3.26
N LYS A 20 6.21 11.88 2.23
CA LYS A 20 4.85 11.53 1.80
C LYS A 20 4.85 10.13 1.16
N ARG A 21 4.14 9.20 1.79
CA ARG A 21 3.85 7.89 1.22
C ARG A 21 2.98 8.02 -0.02
N SER A 22 3.54 7.76 -1.20
CA SER A 22 2.83 7.89 -2.47
C SER A 22 3.34 6.89 -3.50
N VAL A 23 4.10 7.34 -4.49
CA VAL A 23 4.78 6.49 -5.47
C VAL A 23 6.27 6.75 -5.36
N HIS A 24 7.07 5.69 -5.33
CA HIS A 24 8.52 5.79 -5.19
C HIS A 24 9.18 4.86 -6.21
N ASP A 25 10.05 5.43 -7.03
CA ASP A 25 10.98 4.66 -7.86
C ASP A 25 12.01 4.00 -6.94
N LEU A 26 12.28 2.72 -7.17
CA LEU A 26 13.27 1.94 -6.42
C LEU A 26 14.59 1.84 -7.18
N VAL A 27 14.68 2.43 -8.36
CA VAL A 27 15.90 2.57 -9.13
C VAL A 27 16.59 3.88 -8.77
N TYR A 28 17.86 3.80 -8.42
CA TYR A 28 18.73 4.95 -8.18
C TYR A 28 20.11 4.68 -8.73
N ASP A 29 20.67 5.64 -9.48
CA ASP A 29 22.00 5.52 -10.10
C ASP A 29 22.17 4.23 -10.94
N ASN A 30 21.13 3.90 -11.73
CA ASN A 30 21.03 2.69 -12.56
C ASN A 30 21.04 1.35 -11.79
N ALA A 31 20.94 1.37 -10.47
CA ALA A 31 20.80 0.17 -9.64
C ALA A 31 19.37 0.03 -9.10
N ASP A 32 18.82 -1.18 -9.15
CA ASP A 32 17.52 -1.52 -8.58
C ASP A 32 17.66 -1.96 -7.12
N TYR A 33 16.96 -1.26 -6.22
CA TYR A 33 16.97 -1.52 -4.79
C TYR A 33 15.67 -2.17 -4.27
N SER A 34 14.88 -2.80 -5.15
CA SER A 34 13.61 -3.45 -4.80
C SER A 34 13.72 -4.46 -3.65
N ASP A 35 14.75 -5.30 -3.65
CA ASP A 35 14.96 -6.29 -2.58
C ASP A 35 15.29 -5.66 -1.23
N LEU A 36 16.01 -4.54 -1.26
CA LEU A 36 16.31 -3.76 -0.06
C LEU A 36 15.02 -3.12 0.49
N PHE A 37 14.19 -2.55 -0.39
CA PHE A 37 12.89 -2.00 0.00
C PHE A 37 11.97 -3.08 0.59
N ILE A 38 11.93 -4.28 -0.01
CA ILE A 38 11.20 -5.45 0.53
C ILE A 38 11.71 -5.83 1.92
N THR A 39 13.02 -5.76 2.14
CA THR A 39 13.62 -6.04 3.45
C THR A 39 13.18 -5.01 4.48
N CYS A 40 13.20 -3.71 4.14
CA CYS A 40 12.68 -2.65 5.01
C CYS A 40 11.17 -2.81 5.29
N LEU A 41 10.37 -3.19 4.28
CA LEU A 41 8.94 -3.49 4.47
C LEU A 41 8.74 -4.57 5.53
N LYS A 42 9.42 -5.71 5.39
CA LYS A 42 9.30 -6.84 6.34
C LYS A 42 9.73 -6.46 7.75
N ARG A 43 10.83 -5.70 7.90
CA ARG A 43 11.31 -5.18 9.20
C ARG A 43 10.27 -4.28 9.88
N ASN A 44 9.43 -3.61 9.10
CA ASN A 44 8.37 -2.71 9.58
C ASN A 44 6.97 -3.37 9.53
N ASN A 45 6.90 -4.69 9.64
CA ASN A 45 5.68 -5.51 9.67
C ASN A 45 4.78 -5.40 8.42
N PHE A 46 5.33 -4.99 7.28
CA PHE A 46 4.63 -5.11 5.99
C PHE A 46 4.93 -6.48 5.38
N PHE A 47 3.96 -7.38 5.42
CA PHE A 47 4.13 -8.75 4.94
C PHE A 47 3.44 -8.95 3.58
N PRO A 48 4.07 -9.74 2.68
CA PRO A 48 3.50 -10.02 1.37
C PRO A 48 2.25 -10.89 1.52
N LEU A 49 1.10 -10.38 1.08
CA LEU A 49 -0.17 -11.09 1.14
C LEU A 49 -0.94 -10.96 -0.18
N PRO A 50 -1.43 -12.08 -0.75
CA PRO A 50 -2.43 -12.03 -1.82
C PRO A 50 -3.73 -11.43 -1.28
N LEU A 51 -4.33 -10.48 -2.01
CA LEU A 51 -5.56 -9.82 -1.53
C LEU A 51 -6.71 -10.80 -1.30
N LYS A 52 -6.81 -11.86 -2.12
CA LYS A 52 -7.79 -12.94 -1.93
C LYS A 52 -7.71 -13.61 -0.56
N HIS A 53 -6.54 -13.63 0.08
CA HIS A 53 -6.33 -14.28 1.38
C HIS A 53 -6.35 -13.29 2.56
N THR A 54 -6.50 -11.98 2.31
CA THR A 54 -6.51 -10.97 3.38
C THR A 54 -7.93 -10.61 3.78
N THR A 55 -8.26 -10.80 5.05
CA THR A 55 -9.52 -10.35 5.66
C THR A 55 -9.35 -8.95 6.24
N ILE A 56 -10.41 -8.16 6.19
CA ILE A 56 -10.52 -6.85 6.84
C ILE A 56 -12.01 -6.58 7.09
N ASN A 57 -12.34 -5.86 8.17
CA ASN A 57 -13.71 -5.45 8.45
C ASN A 57 -14.03 -4.12 7.73
N PRO A 58 -15.29 -3.88 7.32
CA PRO A 58 -15.73 -2.55 6.91
C PRO A 58 -15.45 -1.50 8.00
N GLY A 59 -15.16 -0.26 7.60
CA GLY A 59 -14.79 0.83 8.51
C GLY A 59 -13.31 0.84 8.89
N PHE A 60 -12.50 -0.05 8.32
CA PHE A 60 -11.06 -0.10 8.55
C PHE A 60 -10.26 -0.05 7.25
N ARG A 61 -9.02 0.44 7.37
CA ARG A 61 -8.01 0.41 6.32
C ARG A 61 -6.72 -0.19 6.85
N TYR A 62 -6.09 -1.03 6.03
CA TYR A 62 -4.71 -1.45 6.24
C TYR A 62 -3.80 -0.78 5.21
N PRO A 63 -2.74 -0.07 5.64
CA PRO A 63 -1.77 0.50 4.72
C PRO A 63 -0.95 -0.61 4.05
N GLY A 64 -0.52 -0.36 2.82
CA GLY A 64 0.43 -1.26 2.18
C GLY A 64 0.96 -0.77 0.85
N PHE A 65 1.94 -1.52 0.35
CA PHE A 65 2.66 -1.24 -0.86
C PHE A 65 2.42 -2.33 -1.90
N TYR A 66 2.01 -1.92 -3.09
CA TYR A 66 2.02 -2.76 -4.29
C TYR A 66 3.29 -2.46 -5.08
N LEU A 67 4.13 -3.48 -5.28
CA LEU A 67 5.38 -3.35 -6.03
C LEU A 67 5.16 -3.87 -7.45
N ILE A 68 5.54 -3.07 -8.45
CA ILE A 68 5.48 -3.43 -9.87
C ILE A 68 6.58 -2.68 -10.62
N ASP A 69 7.34 -3.39 -11.44
CA ASP A 69 8.38 -2.83 -12.32
C ASP A 69 9.34 -1.86 -11.59
N SER A 70 9.87 -2.30 -10.44
CA SER A 70 10.79 -1.50 -9.59
C SER A 70 10.19 -0.20 -9.06
N VAL A 71 8.85 -0.10 -9.01
CA VAL A 71 8.14 1.04 -8.43
C VAL A 71 7.26 0.57 -7.27
N ALA A 72 7.36 1.28 -6.15
CA ALA A 72 6.51 1.08 -4.98
C ALA A 72 5.31 2.03 -4.97
N TYR A 73 4.11 1.48 -5.04
CA TYR A 73 2.86 2.23 -4.94
C TYR A 73 2.25 2.05 -3.55
N PHE A 74 2.14 3.15 -2.80
CA PHE A 74 1.43 3.17 -1.53
C PHE A 74 -0.08 3.24 -1.74
N GLY A 75 -0.80 2.55 -0.87
CA GLY A 75 -2.25 2.46 -0.91
C GLY A 75 -2.81 1.83 0.34
N HIS A 76 -4.12 1.54 0.30
CA HIS A 76 -4.83 0.94 1.41
C HIS A 76 -5.66 -0.23 0.93
N LEU A 77 -5.69 -1.31 1.71
CA LEU A 77 -6.69 -2.36 1.62
C LEU A 77 -7.89 -1.97 2.50
N PHE A 78 -9.09 -1.96 1.92
CA PHE A 78 -10.32 -1.56 2.62
C PHE A 78 -11.57 -2.10 1.92
N TRP A 79 -12.71 -1.94 2.58
CA TRP A 79 -14.01 -2.11 1.95
C TRP A 79 -14.49 -0.78 1.38
N GLU A 80 -14.68 -0.73 0.07
CA GLU A 80 -15.48 0.31 -0.56
C GLU A 80 -16.96 -0.04 -0.38
N VAL A 81 -17.69 0.86 0.27
CA VAL A 81 -19.10 0.67 0.63
C VAL A 81 -19.93 1.64 -0.21
N PHE A 82 -20.85 1.11 -1.01
CA PHE A 82 -21.81 1.89 -1.80
C PHE A 82 -23.18 1.92 -1.10
N SER A 83 -23.53 0.83 -0.44
CA SER A 83 -24.70 0.68 0.44
C SER A 83 -24.45 -0.47 1.43
N GLU A 84 -25.36 -0.69 2.38
CA GLU A 84 -25.25 -1.80 3.34
C GLU A 84 -25.09 -3.17 2.66
N SER A 85 -25.84 -3.40 1.57
CA SER A 85 -25.83 -4.63 0.79
C SER A 85 -24.79 -4.65 -0.32
N ARG A 86 -24.29 -3.49 -0.77
CA ARG A 86 -23.33 -3.36 -1.87
C ARG A 86 -22.01 -2.80 -1.37
N LYS A 87 -21.06 -3.71 -1.15
CA LYS A 87 -19.68 -3.40 -0.76
C LYS A 87 -18.69 -4.32 -1.45
N ARG A 88 -17.47 -3.84 -1.68
CA ARG A 88 -16.37 -4.66 -2.22
C ARG A 88 -15.06 -4.39 -1.49
N LYS A 89 -14.31 -5.46 -1.21
CA LYS A 89 -12.94 -5.38 -0.72
C LYS A 89 -12.01 -5.05 -1.86
N ILE A 90 -11.14 -4.06 -1.70
CA ILE A 90 -10.15 -3.65 -2.70
C ILE A 90 -8.88 -3.16 -2.02
N TRP A 91 -7.78 -3.18 -2.76
CA TRP A 91 -6.65 -2.31 -2.47
C TRP A 91 -6.63 -1.16 -3.49
N GLY A 92 -6.53 0.08 -3.03
CA GLY A 92 -6.48 1.27 -3.87
C GLY A 92 -5.25 2.11 -3.58
N SER A 93 -4.53 2.52 -4.64
CA SER A 93 -3.39 3.42 -4.52
C SER A 93 -3.81 4.82 -4.08
N VAL A 94 -2.97 5.51 -3.30
CA VAL A 94 -3.23 6.92 -2.94
C VAL A 94 -3.04 7.87 -4.13
N VAL A 95 -2.27 7.45 -5.13
CA VAL A 95 -2.02 8.22 -6.36
C VAL A 95 -3.20 8.07 -7.31
N ARG A 96 -3.56 9.17 -7.98
CA ARG A 96 -4.60 9.22 -9.01
C ARG A 96 -4.00 9.20 -10.41
N ASN A 97 -4.76 8.71 -11.40
CA ASN A 97 -4.44 8.88 -12.81
C ASN A 97 -4.89 10.27 -13.31
N GLU A 98 -4.66 10.56 -14.59
CA GLU A 98 -5.03 11.83 -15.23
C GLU A 98 -6.54 12.14 -15.19
N LYS A 99 -7.38 11.12 -15.01
CA LYS A 99 -8.84 11.25 -14.91
C LYS A 99 -9.33 11.43 -13.47
N GLY A 100 -8.43 11.43 -12.48
CA GLY A 100 -8.77 11.51 -11.06
C GLY A 100 -9.15 10.17 -10.40
N ASP A 101 -9.17 9.07 -11.16
CA ASP A 101 -9.39 7.72 -10.61
C ASP A 101 -8.14 7.19 -9.93
N TRP A 102 -8.25 6.15 -9.08
CA TRP A 102 -7.06 5.50 -8.54
C TRP A 102 -6.17 4.98 -9.67
N LYS A 103 -4.87 5.29 -9.60
CA LYS A 103 -3.89 4.79 -10.57
C LYS A 103 -3.90 3.25 -10.59
N TYR A 104 -3.97 2.63 -9.41
CA TYR A 104 -4.14 1.19 -9.26
C TYR A 104 -5.31 0.88 -8.33
N ILE A 105 -6.18 -0.01 -8.80
CA ILE A 105 -7.22 -0.66 -8.02
C ILE A 105 -7.08 -2.17 -8.19
N LEU A 106 -6.87 -2.88 -7.09
CA LEU A 106 -6.75 -4.32 -7.07
C LEU A 106 -8.00 -4.90 -6.39
N PRO A 107 -8.81 -5.70 -7.11
CA PRO A 107 -9.97 -6.36 -6.54
C PRO A 107 -9.59 -7.29 -5.39
N GLY A 108 -10.49 -7.45 -4.41
CA GLY A 108 -10.26 -8.29 -3.25
C GLY A 108 -10.10 -9.78 -3.53
N ASN A 109 -10.45 -10.26 -4.73
CA ASN A 109 -10.21 -11.63 -5.21
C ASN A 109 -8.89 -11.76 -6.01
N SER A 110 -8.12 -10.68 -6.14
CA SER A 110 -6.85 -10.68 -6.86
C SER A 110 -5.82 -11.59 -6.20
N SER A 111 -5.05 -12.32 -7.01
CA SER A 111 -3.87 -13.08 -6.60
C SER A 111 -2.62 -12.21 -6.46
N LYS A 112 -2.67 -10.93 -6.86
CA LYS A 112 -1.54 -10.01 -6.74
C LYS A 112 -1.14 -9.82 -5.28
N ILE A 113 0.17 -9.77 -5.05
CA ILE A 113 0.78 -9.59 -3.73
C ILE A 113 0.81 -8.11 -3.41
N VAL A 114 0.37 -7.77 -2.20
CA VAL A 114 0.55 -6.46 -1.60
C VAL A 114 1.24 -6.65 -0.26
N TYR A 115 2.23 -5.83 0.04
CA TYR A 115 2.88 -5.81 1.34
C TYR A 115 2.00 -5.00 2.29
N ILE A 116 1.24 -5.68 3.15
CA ILE A 116 0.26 -5.07 4.04
C ILE A 116 0.81 -5.08 5.47
N ASN A 117 0.64 -3.97 6.18
CA ASN A 117 0.83 -3.91 7.61
C ASN A 117 -0.54 -3.96 8.31
N LYS A 118 -0.84 -5.09 8.95
CA LYS A 118 -2.12 -5.32 9.66
C LYS A 118 -2.15 -4.65 11.03
N ASP A 119 -0.99 -4.37 11.61
CA ASP A 119 -0.86 -3.76 12.94
C ASP A 119 -1.17 -2.26 12.90
N LYS A 120 -0.94 -1.62 11.75
CA LYS A 120 -1.27 -0.20 11.51
C LYS A 120 -2.69 -0.02 10.98
N ILE A 121 -3.67 -0.61 11.66
CA ILE A 121 -5.08 -0.44 11.33
C ILE A 121 -5.52 1.01 11.52
N GLN A 122 -6.29 1.53 10.57
CA GLN A 122 -6.89 2.86 10.65
C GLN A 122 -8.40 2.72 10.59
N ALA A 123 -9.09 3.23 11.62
CA ALA A 123 -10.53 3.38 11.58
C ALA A 123 -10.89 4.53 10.63
N VAL A 124 -11.91 4.32 9.81
CA VAL A 124 -12.43 5.31 8.89
C VAL A 124 -13.94 5.32 9.01
N ASP A 125 -14.51 6.51 9.12
CA ASP A 125 -15.94 6.66 9.08
C ASP A 125 -16.46 6.32 7.68
N ILE A 126 -17.35 5.32 7.63
CA ILE A 126 -17.98 4.83 6.39
C ILE A 126 -19.49 5.07 6.40
N PHE A 127 -20.05 5.70 7.45
CA PHE A 127 -21.49 5.83 7.67
C PHE A 127 -22.03 7.25 7.50
N HIS A 128 -21.26 8.18 6.95
CA HIS A 128 -21.73 9.53 6.60
C HIS A 128 -22.55 9.59 5.28
N LEU A 129 -23.07 8.46 4.80
CA LEU A 129 -23.85 8.34 3.56
C LEU A 129 -25.31 7.95 3.84
N THR A 130 -25.91 8.58 4.84
CA THR A 130 -27.37 8.60 5.05
C THR A 130 -27.88 10.03 5.01
#